data_AF-A0A4U8S3E7-F1
#
_entry.id   AF-A0A4U8S3E7-F1
#
_cell.length_a   1.000
_cell.length_b   1.000
_cell.length_c   1.000
_cell.angle_alpha   90.00
_cell.angle_beta   90.00
_cell.angle_gamma   90.00
#
_symmetry.space_group_name_H-M   'P 1'
#
loop_
_entity.id
_entity.type
_entity.pdbx_description
1 polymer ?
#
loop_
_entity_poly.entity_id
_entity_poly.type
_entity_poly.pdbx_seq_one_letter_code
_entity_poly.pdbx_strand_id
1 'polypeptide(L)'
;MIRGIPTNAGIEILNSELKEQVQTYALVGTQTPKDEILEQMLLKEDLRFDEVKELIFHTASIDVGYFDENSILTYEINLQAINTDKYMYGILLLDLHNQVIAALPTPQVILVQGIGGLITIKLPIKGEINEVVFVSSDYVSRDEFNVLKASLKPPKVDIPALVEQITPLIQETKDFLDYAHTIVDSMLNFAQFLLIAQKEREREREKIGEYRLFFRNALPKGFKPLGAMLSIEKYPAAYMYFASTDSQLQDNCPSGYFRLPRGGFYTKGTDDISQVGAFMQEGLPDVNAGSWTRVVSRYSLNGRSGGSNDDWGARGNNENLNLNRFNPIYGRTQSVEVNHILLLEGIYVGGGDR
;
A
#
# COMPACT_ATOMS: atom_id res chain seq x y z
N MET A 1 -20.76 14.48 -24.45
CA MET A 1 -22.07 14.21 -23.80
C MET A 1 -23.09 14.01 -24.90
N ILE A 2 -23.51 12.78 -25.15
CA ILE A 2 -24.54 12.44 -26.16
C ILE A 2 -25.90 12.64 -25.49
N ARG A 3 -26.79 13.43 -26.09
CA ARG A 3 -28.15 13.67 -25.59
C ARG A 3 -29.13 12.83 -26.42
N GLY A 4 -29.91 11.99 -25.77
CA GLY A 4 -30.91 11.14 -26.44
C GLY A 4 -32.26 11.83 -26.53
N ILE A 5 -32.98 11.56 -27.62
CA ILE A 5 -34.38 11.92 -27.76
C ILE A 5 -35.19 10.67 -27.39
N PRO A 6 -35.99 10.70 -26.31
CA PRO A 6 -36.86 9.57 -25.97
C PRO A 6 -37.99 9.44 -27.00
N THR A 7 -38.39 8.22 -27.32
CA THR A 7 -39.55 7.97 -28.20
C THR A 7 -40.86 7.97 -27.40
N ASN A 8 -42.03 7.98 -28.06
CA ASN A 8 -43.32 7.89 -27.33
C ASN A 8 -43.47 6.59 -26.53
N ALA A 9 -42.98 5.46 -27.05
CA ALA A 9 -42.88 4.20 -26.30
C ALA A 9 -41.91 4.35 -25.12
N GLY A 10 -40.81 5.07 -25.31
CA GLY A 10 -39.91 5.49 -24.25
C GLY A 10 -40.62 6.29 -23.17
N ILE A 11 -41.49 7.25 -23.53
CA ILE A 11 -42.25 8.09 -22.60
C ILE A 11 -43.28 7.28 -21.79
N GLU A 12 -43.94 6.31 -22.39
CA GLU A 12 -44.86 5.41 -21.66
C GLU A 12 -44.12 4.51 -20.66
N ILE A 13 -42.99 3.94 -21.06
CA ILE A 13 -42.10 3.15 -20.18
C ILE A 13 -41.41 4.05 -19.14
N LEU A 14 -41.16 5.33 -19.47
CA LEU A 14 -40.57 6.32 -18.55
C LEU A 14 -41.44 6.55 -17.29
N ASN A 15 -42.75 6.26 -17.37
CA ASN A 15 -43.69 6.36 -16.25
C ASN A 15 -43.81 5.08 -15.40
N SER A 16 -43.19 3.95 -15.79
CA SER A 16 -43.20 2.71 -15.02
C SER A 16 -41.83 2.02 -15.03
N GLU A 17 -41.10 2.07 -13.91
CA GLU A 17 -39.91 1.25 -13.62
C GLU A 17 -38.93 1.01 -14.80
N LEU A 18 -38.51 2.10 -15.46
CA LEU A 18 -37.52 2.11 -16.56
C LEU A 18 -36.32 1.18 -16.37
N LYS A 19 -35.84 1.10 -15.13
CA LYS A 19 -34.62 0.38 -14.80
C LYS A 19 -34.70 -1.11 -15.18
N GLU A 20 -35.88 -1.71 -15.07
CA GLU A 20 -36.04 -3.16 -15.29
C GLU A 20 -36.36 -3.50 -16.74
N GLN A 21 -36.90 -2.55 -17.50
CA GLN A 21 -37.39 -2.78 -18.86
C GLN A 21 -36.32 -2.53 -19.93
N VAL A 22 -35.38 -1.60 -19.72
CA VAL A 22 -34.29 -1.33 -20.68
C VAL A 22 -33.10 -2.24 -20.40
N GLN A 23 -32.95 -3.30 -21.19
CA GLN A 23 -31.88 -4.29 -20.96
C GLN A 23 -30.88 -4.38 -22.10
N THR A 24 -31.22 -3.92 -23.29
CA THR A 24 -30.40 -4.10 -24.48
C THR A 24 -30.16 -2.78 -25.22
N TYR A 25 -29.02 -2.71 -25.91
CA TYR A 25 -28.69 -1.62 -26.82
C TYR A 25 -28.39 -2.18 -28.20
N ALA A 26 -28.72 -1.40 -29.24
CA ALA A 26 -28.38 -1.69 -30.61
C ALA A 26 -27.59 -0.54 -31.25
N LEU A 27 -26.59 -0.86 -32.05
CA LEU A 27 -25.81 0.13 -32.81
C LEU A 27 -26.30 0.14 -34.25
N VAL A 28 -26.60 1.35 -34.74
CA VAL A 28 -27.11 1.57 -36.09
C VAL A 28 -26.05 2.28 -36.93
N GLY A 29 -25.86 1.81 -38.16
CA GLY A 29 -24.81 2.35 -39.01
C GLY A 29 -24.75 1.80 -40.42
N THR A 30 -24.03 2.51 -41.27
CA THR A 30 -23.85 2.19 -42.70
C THR A 30 -22.38 2.22 -43.08
N GLN A 31 -22.03 1.69 -44.25
CA GLN A 31 -20.65 1.72 -44.75
C GLN A 31 -20.21 3.12 -45.23
N THR A 32 -21.16 4.03 -45.45
CA THR A 32 -20.87 5.38 -45.89
C THR A 32 -20.80 6.34 -44.71
N PRO A 33 -19.87 7.32 -44.71
CA PRO A 33 -19.77 8.32 -43.67
C PRO A 33 -20.83 9.42 -43.77
N LYS A 34 -21.65 9.44 -44.83
CA LYS A 34 -22.80 10.35 -44.95
C LYS A 34 -24.02 9.59 -45.42
N ASP A 35 -25.12 9.75 -44.69
CA ASP A 35 -26.42 9.16 -44.99
C ASP A 35 -27.49 10.07 -44.36
N GLU A 36 -27.93 11.07 -45.12
CA GLU A 36 -28.90 12.07 -44.67
C GLU A 36 -30.26 11.44 -44.29
N ILE A 37 -30.61 10.30 -44.90
CA ILE A 37 -31.86 9.59 -44.63
C ILE A 37 -31.77 8.97 -43.24
N LEU A 38 -30.68 8.26 -42.94
CA LEU A 38 -30.46 7.66 -41.63
C LEU A 38 -30.34 8.72 -40.52
N GLU A 39 -29.63 9.82 -40.79
CA GLU A 39 -29.53 10.95 -39.85
C GLU A 39 -30.90 11.52 -39.51
N GLN A 40 -31.78 11.72 -40.50
CA GLN A 40 -33.15 12.19 -40.27
C GLN A 40 -34.01 11.15 -39.57
N MET A 41 -33.84 9.86 -39.86
CA MET A 41 -34.56 8.78 -39.19
C MET A 41 -34.23 8.70 -37.70
N LEU A 42 -32.96 8.87 -37.31
CA LEU A 42 -32.54 8.86 -35.91
C LEU A 42 -33.02 10.08 -35.11
N LEU A 43 -33.51 11.12 -35.79
CA LEU A 43 -34.12 12.31 -35.17
C LEU A 43 -35.65 12.19 -35.02
N LYS A 44 -36.26 11.12 -35.54
CA LYS A 44 -37.70 10.88 -35.44
C LYS A 44 -38.09 10.45 -34.02
N GLU A 45 -39.09 11.11 -33.45
CA GLU A 45 -39.61 10.80 -32.11
C GLU A 45 -40.29 9.41 -32.04
N ASP A 46 -40.90 8.94 -33.13
CA ASP A 46 -41.54 7.62 -33.21
C ASP A 46 -40.77 6.63 -34.09
N LEU A 47 -39.49 6.43 -33.78
CA LEU A 47 -38.67 5.45 -34.47
C LEU A 47 -39.12 4.04 -34.08
N ARG A 48 -39.56 3.24 -35.07
CA ARG A 48 -39.92 1.83 -34.86
C ARG A 48 -38.73 0.94 -35.15
N PHE A 49 -38.58 -0.14 -34.38
CA PHE A 49 -37.48 -1.09 -34.57
C PHE A 49 -37.43 -1.67 -35.99
N ASP A 50 -38.58 -1.98 -36.58
CA ASP A 50 -38.67 -2.53 -37.94
C ASP A 50 -38.13 -1.56 -39.01
N GLU A 51 -38.16 -0.25 -38.77
CA GLU A 51 -37.65 0.76 -39.72
C GLU A 51 -36.12 0.79 -39.76
N VAL A 52 -35.45 0.36 -38.69
CA VAL A 52 -33.99 0.43 -38.52
C VAL A 52 -33.31 -0.93 -38.43
N LYS A 53 -34.10 -2.01 -38.40
CA LYS A 53 -33.62 -3.39 -38.22
C LYS A 53 -32.51 -3.79 -39.19
N GLU A 54 -32.61 -3.39 -40.45
CA GLU A 54 -31.60 -3.71 -41.49
C GLU A 54 -30.30 -2.90 -41.35
N LEU A 55 -30.37 -1.79 -40.61
CA LEU A 55 -29.25 -0.87 -40.37
C LEU A 55 -28.54 -1.15 -39.04
N ILE A 56 -29.09 -2.03 -38.20
CA ILE A 56 -28.45 -2.48 -36.96
C ILE A 56 -27.30 -3.43 -37.31
N PHE A 57 -26.10 -3.11 -36.84
CA PHE A 57 -24.91 -3.95 -37.05
C PHE A 57 -24.40 -4.63 -35.78
N HIS A 58 -24.88 -4.21 -34.60
CA HIS A 58 -24.51 -4.82 -33.33
C HIS A 58 -25.66 -4.70 -32.33
N THR A 59 -25.85 -5.70 -31.48
CA THR A 59 -26.81 -5.69 -30.37
C THR A 59 -26.22 -6.43 -29.18
N ALA A 60 -26.29 -5.84 -27.99
CA ALA A 60 -25.83 -6.46 -26.75
C ALA A 60 -26.62 -5.96 -25.54
N SER A 61 -26.43 -6.62 -24.40
CA SER A 61 -27.00 -6.20 -23.12
C SER A 61 -26.28 -4.97 -22.58
N ILE A 62 -27.02 -4.11 -21.88
CA ILE A 62 -26.45 -2.97 -21.16
C ILE A 62 -25.72 -3.47 -19.91
N ASP A 63 -24.50 -3.00 -19.69
CA ASP A 63 -23.65 -3.49 -18.60
C ASP A 63 -24.14 -2.99 -17.23
N VAL A 64 -24.48 -1.71 -17.12
CA VAL A 64 -24.95 -1.09 -15.87
C VAL A 64 -26.01 -0.02 -16.16
N GLY A 65 -27.10 -0.02 -15.40
CA GLY A 65 -28.10 1.05 -15.36
C GLY A 65 -28.33 1.54 -13.92
N TYR A 66 -28.08 2.83 -13.66
CA TYR A 66 -28.19 3.43 -12.32
C TYR A 66 -28.65 4.89 -12.37
N PHE A 67 -29.15 5.40 -11.24
CA PHE A 67 -29.37 6.83 -11.05
C PHE A 67 -28.10 7.47 -10.51
N ASP A 68 -27.59 8.50 -11.18
CA ASP A 68 -26.40 9.23 -10.71
C ASP A 68 -26.74 10.16 -9.53
N GLU A 69 -25.73 10.84 -8.97
CA GLU A 69 -25.88 11.76 -7.83
C GLU A 69 -26.90 12.89 -8.06
N ASN A 70 -27.25 13.17 -9.32
CA ASN A 70 -28.24 14.18 -9.70
C ASN A 70 -29.61 13.55 -10.03
N SER A 71 -29.83 12.28 -9.67
CA SER A 71 -31.05 11.52 -9.98
C SER A 71 -31.32 11.37 -11.48
N ILE A 72 -30.26 11.38 -12.31
CA ILE A 72 -30.36 11.16 -13.75
C ILE A 72 -30.13 9.69 -14.06
N LEU A 73 -31.03 9.08 -14.82
CA LEU A 73 -30.88 7.70 -15.26
C LEU A 73 -29.71 7.60 -16.25
N THR A 74 -28.73 6.79 -15.86
CA THR A 74 -27.46 6.64 -16.52
C THR A 74 -27.24 5.19 -16.90
N TYR A 75 -26.96 4.95 -18.17
CA TYR A 75 -26.58 3.65 -18.71
C TYR A 75 -25.13 3.67 -19.15
N GLU A 76 -24.40 2.59 -18.84
CA GLU A 76 -23.04 2.38 -19.30
C GLU A 76 -23.00 1.19 -20.25
N ILE A 77 -22.41 1.41 -21.42
CA ILE A 77 -22.21 0.37 -22.44
C ILE A 77 -20.73 0.29 -22.80
N ASN A 78 -20.20 -0.93 -22.84
CA ASN A 78 -18.83 -1.20 -23.25
C ASN A 78 -18.75 -1.52 -24.76
N LEU A 79 -18.05 -0.68 -25.52
CA LEU A 79 -17.85 -0.88 -26.96
C LEU A 79 -16.43 -1.37 -27.31
N GLN A 80 -15.57 -1.65 -26.32
CA GLN A 80 -14.17 -2.01 -26.54
C GLN A 80 -13.98 -3.27 -27.39
N ALA A 81 -14.91 -4.24 -27.28
CA ALA A 81 -14.83 -5.52 -27.98
C ALA A 81 -15.39 -5.46 -29.41
N ILE A 82 -15.97 -4.34 -29.83
CA ILE A 82 -16.63 -4.21 -31.13
C ILE A 82 -15.61 -3.83 -32.19
N ASN A 83 -15.65 -4.54 -33.32
CA ASN A 83 -14.85 -4.25 -34.50
C ASN A 83 -15.74 -4.28 -35.74
N THR A 84 -15.88 -3.15 -36.43
CA THR A 84 -16.74 -3.02 -37.61
C THR A 84 -16.10 -2.15 -38.68
N ASP A 85 -16.50 -2.35 -39.93
CA ASP A 85 -16.21 -1.52 -41.09
C ASP A 85 -17.30 -0.46 -41.35
N LYS A 86 -18.37 -0.45 -40.54
CA LYS A 86 -19.49 0.49 -40.64
C LYS A 86 -19.27 1.71 -39.74
N TYR A 87 -19.72 2.87 -40.22
CA TYR A 87 -19.83 4.09 -39.43
C TYR A 87 -21.05 3.98 -38.52
N MET A 88 -20.84 4.18 -37.22
CA MET A 88 -21.91 4.28 -36.22
C MET A 88 -22.57 5.66 -36.30
N TYR A 89 -23.88 5.68 -36.59
CA TYR A 89 -24.68 6.90 -36.64
C TYR A 89 -25.47 7.13 -35.35
N GLY A 90 -25.80 6.06 -34.63
CA GLY A 90 -26.51 6.18 -33.37
C GLY A 90 -26.57 4.90 -32.56
N ILE A 91 -26.99 5.07 -31.31
CA ILE A 91 -27.24 4.00 -30.35
C ILE A 91 -28.75 4.00 -30.08
N LEU A 92 -29.37 2.83 -30.15
CA LEU A 92 -30.75 2.62 -29.75
C LEU A 92 -30.78 1.91 -28.41
N LEU A 93 -31.62 2.38 -27.50
CA LEU A 93 -31.96 1.65 -26.28
C LEU A 93 -33.26 0.88 -26.51
N LEU A 94 -33.25 -0.40 -26.17
CA LEU A 94 -34.33 -1.33 -26.46
C LEU A 94 -34.90 -1.95 -25.18
N ASP A 95 -36.20 -2.24 -25.21
CA ASP A 95 -36.88 -3.01 -24.16
C ASP A 95 -36.74 -4.54 -24.38
N LEU A 96 -37.31 -5.33 -23.47
CA LEU A 96 -37.41 -6.79 -23.59
C LEU A 96 -38.16 -7.30 -24.83
N HIS A 97 -38.95 -6.44 -25.47
CA HIS A 97 -39.75 -6.74 -26.66
C HIS A 97 -39.15 -6.14 -27.96
N ASN A 98 -37.92 -5.62 -27.90
CA ASN A 98 -37.22 -4.92 -28.97
C ASN A 98 -37.92 -3.63 -29.45
N GLN A 99 -38.68 -2.97 -28.60
CA GLN A 99 -39.18 -1.62 -28.87
C GLN A 99 -38.09 -0.59 -28.63
N VAL A 100 -38.01 0.41 -29.51
CA VAL A 100 -37.03 1.50 -29.38
C VAL A 100 -37.54 2.49 -28.33
N ILE A 101 -36.84 2.57 -27.20
CA ILE A 101 -37.14 3.45 -26.08
C ILE A 101 -36.50 4.82 -26.28
N ALA A 102 -35.27 4.85 -26.82
CA ALA A 102 -34.56 6.09 -27.11
C ALA A 102 -33.64 5.90 -28.31
N ALA A 103 -33.58 6.92 -29.16
CA ALA A 103 -32.61 7.03 -30.24
C ALA A 103 -31.57 8.10 -29.87
N LEU A 104 -30.30 7.69 -29.87
CA LEU A 104 -29.16 8.53 -29.48
C LEU A 104 -28.26 8.74 -30.71
N PRO A 105 -28.41 9.84 -31.45
CA PRO A 105 -27.51 10.14 -32.55
C PRO A 105 -26.08 10.36 -32.01
N THR A 106 -25.10 9.74 -32.66
CA THR A 106 -23.68 9.85 -32.31
C THR A 106 -22.88 10.49 -33.44
N PRO A 107 -21.70 11.08 -33.16
CA PRO A 107 -20.76 11.40 -34.22
C PRO A 107 -20.45 10.15 -35.06
N GLN A 108 -20.35 10.32 -36.39
CA GLN A 108 -20.07 9.24 -37.33
C GLN A 108 -18.64 8.71 -37.13
N VAL A 109 -18.53 7.57 -36.46
CA VAL A 109 -17.24 6.95 -36.14
C VAL A 109 -17.25 5.46 -36.45
N ILE A 110 -16.11 4.94 -36.88
CA ILE A 110 -15.90 3.49 -37.04
C ILE A 110 -15.35 2.94 -35.73
N LEU A 111 -15.97 1.89 -35.19
CA LEU A 111 -15.49 1.22 -33.98
C LEU A 111 -14.45 0.17 -34.36
N VAL A 112 -13.21 0.41 -33.93
CA VAL A 112 -12.10 -0.55 -34.04
C VAL A 112 -11.85 -1.15 -32.67
N GLN A 113 -11.55 -2.45 -32.64
CA GLN A 113 -11.27 -3.19 -31.41
C GLN A 113 -10.22 -2.46 -30.55
N GLY A 114 -10.51 -2.26 -29.27
CA GLY A 114 -9.63 -1.58 -28.32
C GLY A 114 -9.73 -0.05 -28.29
N ILE A 115 -10.47 0.57 -29.23
CA ILE A 115 -10.69 2.03 -29.26
C ILE A 115 -12.09 2.41 -28.71
N GLY A 116 -13.07 1.50 -28.76
CA GLY A 116 -14.48 1.77 -28.48
C GLY A 116 -14.84 2.25 -27.06
N GLY A 117 -13.98 2.04 -26.06
CA GLY A 117 -14.16 2.57 -24.71
C GLY A 117 -15.49 2.20 -24.01
N LEU A 118 -15.73 2.86 -22.87
CA LEU A 118 -17.02 2.81 -22.15
C LEU A 118 -17.79 4.09 -22.48
N ILE A 119 -19.02 3.96 -22.98
CA ILE A 119 -19.90 5.09 -23.27
C ILE A 119 -20.96 5.19 -22.18
N THR A 120 -21.03 6.37 -21.56
CA THR A 120 -22.05 6.72 -20.57
C THR A 120 -23.17 7.52 -21.24
N ILE A 121 -24.37 6.97 -21.23
CA ILE A 121 -25.60 7.57 -21.76
C ILE A 121 -26.38 8.12 -20.57
N LYS A 122 -26.64 9.43 -20.57
CA LYS A 122 -27.44 10.09 -19.53
C LYS A 122 -28.78 10.53 -20.09
N LEU A 123 -29.85 9.95 -19.56
CA LEU A 123 -31.23 10.31 -19.89
C LEU A 123 -31.79 11.14 -18.74
N PRO A 124 -31.87 12.47 -18.88
CA PRO A 124 -32.46 13.33 -17.85
C PRO A 124 -33.95 13.00 -17.75
N ILE A 125 -34.35 12.39 -16.63
CA ILE A 125 -35.75 12.20 -16.28
C ILE A 125 -36.17 13.44 -15.48
N LYS A 126 -37.25 14.11 -15.88
CA LYS A 126 -37.85 15.20 -15.10
C LYS A 126 -39.30 14.89 -14.79
N GLY A 127 -39.63 14.74 -13.50
CA GLY A 127 -41.00 14.69 -12.97
C GLY A 127 -41.17 13.81 -11.73
N GLU A 128 -42.12 14.15 -10.86
CA GLU A 128 -42.69 13.25 -9.86
C GLU A 128 -44.01 12.62 -10.36
N ILE A 129 -44.42 11.55 -9.68
CA ILE A 129 -45.30 10.44 -10.10
C ILE A 129 -46.73 10.79 -10.59
N ASN A 130 -47.18 12.06 -10.68
CA ASN A 130 -48.59 12.35 -11.04
C ASN A 130 -48.86 13.63 -11.84
N GLU A 131 -47.91 14.18 -12.59
CA GLU A 131 -48.20 15.34 -13.46
C GLU A 131 -47.64 15.17 -14.87
N VAL A 132 -48.55 15.14 -15.84
CA VAL A 132 -48.21 15.19 -17.27
C VAL A 132 -48.05 16.66 -17.65
N VAL A 133 -46.82 17.15 -17.68
CA VAL A 133 -46.51 18.45 -18.29
C VAL A 133 -46.21 18.22 -19.77
N PHE A 134 -47.25 18.29 -20.60
CA PHE A 134 -47.04 18.57 -22.02
C PHE A 134 -46.53 20.01 -22.13
N VAL A 135 -45.27 20.19 -22.52
CA VAL A 135 -44.89 21.45 -23.15
C VAL A 135 -45.49 21.37 -24.55
N SER A 136 -46.64 22.02 -24.76
CA SER A 136 -47.00 22.43 -26.11
C SER A 136 -45.95 23.44 -26.55
N SER A 137 -44.90 22.98 -27.22
CA SER A 137 -44.12 23.87 -28.04
C SER A 137 -44.99 24.24 -29.23
N ASP A 138 -45.92 25.17 -29.02
CA ASP A 138 -46.29 26.08 -30.08
C ASP A 138 -44.98 26.81 -30.40
N TYR A 139 -44.25 26.29 -31.40
CA TYR A 139 -43.10 27.00 -31.92
C TYR A 139 -43.64 28.30 -32.47
N VAL A 140 -43.40 29.37 -31.70
CA VAL A 140 -43.54 30.74 -32.14
C VAL A 140 -42.84 30.84 -33.49
N SER A 141 -43.58 31.15 -34.55
CA SER A 141 -43.00 31.29 -35.89
C SER A 141 -41.85 32.31 -35.83
N ARG A 142 -40.88 32.22 -36.76
CA ARG A 142 -39.74 33.14 -36.77
C ARG A 142 -40.20 34.61 -36.73
N ASP A 143 -41.36 34.90 -37.31
CA ASP A 143 -42.00 36.21 -37.35
C ASP A 143 -42.60 36.60 -35.99
N GLU A 144 -43.33 35.72 -35.33
CA GLU A 144 -43.85 35.98 -33.97
C GLU A 144 -42.71 36.09 -32.94
N PHE A 145 -41.61 35.36 -33.13
CA PHE A 145 -40.44 35.43 -32.26
C PHE A 145 -39.73 36.78 -32.42
N ASN A 146 -39.67 37.30 -33.65
CA ASN A 146 -39.10 38.63 -33.90
C ASN A 146 -39.97 39.74 -33.30
N VAL A 147 -41.30 39.59 -33.33
CA VAL A 147 -42.23 40.53 -32.68
C VAL A 147 -42.09 40.46 -31.15
N LEU A 148 -42.02 39.26 -30.58
CA LEU A 148 -41.82 39.06 -29.14
C LEU A 148 -40.45 39.63 -28.71
N LYS A 149 -39.38 39.35 -29.46
CA LYS A 149 -38.03 39.86 -29.23
C LYS A 149 -37.95 41.39 -29.30
N ALA A 150 -38.74 42.02 -30.16
CA ALA A 150 -38.85 43.48 -30.22
C ALA A 150 -39.68 44.06 -29.06
N SER A 151 -40.66 43.31 -28.55
CA SER A 151 -41.50 43.71 -27.40
C SER A 151 -40.80 43.55 -26.05
N LEU A 152 -39.92 42.55 -25.93
CA LEU A 152 -39.09 42.31 -24.77
C LEU A 152 -37.92 43.30 -24.78
N LYS A 153 -38.12 44.49 -24.21
CA LYS A 153 -36.97 45.31 -23.80
C LYS A 153 -36.20 44.48 -22.78
N PRO A 154 -34.95 44.07 -23.04
CA PRO A 154 -34.18 43.39 -22.01
C PRO A 154 -34.16 44.31 -20.79
N PRO A 155 -34.37 43.78 -19.56
CA PRO A 155 -34.14 44.59 -18.38
C PRO A 155 -32.75 45.22 -18.55
N LYS A 156 -32.65 46.54 -18.36
CA LYS A 156 -31.35 47.21 -18.29
C LYS A 156 -30.67 46.69 -17.03
N VAL A 157 -30.06 45.52 -17.14
CA VAL A 157 -29.18 44.97 -16.14
C VAL A 157 -27.93 45.79 -16.27
N ASP A 158 -27.69 46.66 -15.28
CA ASP A 158 -26.50 47.48 -15.22
C ASP A 158 -25.33 46.57 -14.85
N ILE A 159 -24.74 45.94 -15.87
CA ILE A 159 -23.63 44.98 -15.73
C ILE A 159 -22.50 45.56 -14.87
N PRO A 160 -22.09 46.84 -15.02
CA PRO A 160 -21.15 47.50 -14.11
C PRO A 160 -21.54 47.43 -12.63
N ALA A 161 -22.81 47.69 -12.29
CA ALA A 161 -23.28 47.68 -10.89
C ALA A 161 -23.32 46.26 -10.30
N LEU A 162 -23.63 45.25 -11.10
CA LEU A 162 -23.56 43.84 -10.70
C LEU A 162 -22.11 43.38 -10.48
N VAL A 163 -21.18 43.80 -11.34
CA VAL A 163 -19.74 43.51 -11.17
C VAL A 163 -19.22 44.16 -9.88
N GLU A 164 -19.62 45.39 -9.58
CA GLU A 164 -19.22 46.09 -8.35
C GLU A 164 -19.74 45.38 -7.08
N GLN A 165 -20.92 44.76 -7.13
CA GLN A 165 -21.47 43.97 -6.02
C GLN A 165 -20.84 42.58 -5.89
N ILE A 166 -20.47 41.93 -7.00
CA ILE A 166 -19.97 40.55 -7.01
C ILE A 166 -18.46 40.48 -6.74
N THR A 167 -17.69 41.49 -7.16
CA THR A 167 -16.22 41.54 -6.98
C THR A 167 -15.77 41.37 -5.51
N PRO A 168 -16.36 42.07 -4.51
CA PRO A 168 -15.95 41.87 -3.12
C PRO A 168 -16.30 40.48 -2.58
N LEU A 169 -17.41 39.87 -3.03
CA LEU A 169 -17.79 38.50 -2.63
C LEU A 169 -16.79 37.46 -3.18
N ILE A 170 -16.37 37.61 -4.44
CA ILE A 170 -15.33 36.75 -5.03
C ILE A 170 -14.00 36.93 -4.28
N GLN A 171 -13.64 38.16 -3.92
CA GLN A 171 -12.41 38.43 -3.19
C GLN A 171 -12.44 37.81 -1.78
N GLU A 172 -13.54 37.95 -1.05
CA GLU A 172 -13.71 37.35 0.28
C GLU A 172 -13.62 35.82 0.24
N THR A 173 -14.22 35.17 -0.76
CA THR A 173 -14.08 33.71 -0.94
C THR A 173 -12.64 33.31 -1.27
N LYS A 174 -11.92 34.09 -2.05
CA LYS A 174 -10.51 33.82 -2.39
C LYS A 174 -9.61 33.99 -1.17
N ASP A 175 -9.79 35.07 -0.41
CA ASP A 175 -9.02 35.35 0.80
C ASP A 175 -9.25 34.26 1.86
N PHE A 176 -10.49 33.74 1.97
CA PHE A 176 -10.79 32.60 2.83
C PHE A 176 -10.11 31.31 2.35
N LEU A 177 -10.09 31.03 1.04
CA LEU A 177 -9.39 29.86 0.48
C LEU A 177 -7.88 29.95 0.73
N ASP A 178 -7.28 31.11 0.53
CA ASP A 178 -5.85 31.33 0.78
C ASP A 178 -5.53 31.17 2.28
N TYR A 179 -6.40 31.65 3.17
CA TYR A 179 -6.30 31.41 4.61
C TYR A 179 -6.45 29.93 4.98
N ALA A 180 -7.38 29.21 4.37
CA ALA A 180 -7.56 27.78 4.60
C ALA A 180 -6.35 26.98 4.12
N HIS A 181 -5.80 27.29 2.95
CA HIS A 181 -4.59 26.66 2.42
C HIS A 181 -3.39 26.86 3.34
N THR A 182 -3.16 28.09 3.82
CA THR A 182 -2.04 28.37 4.73
C THR A 182 -2.16 27.64 6.07
N ILE A 183 -3.37 27.48 6.62
CA ILE A 183 -3.59 26.65 7.82
C ILE A 183 -3.27 25.18 7.53
N VAL A 184 -3.79 24.63 6.43
CA VAL A 184 -3.56 23.23 6.07
C VAL A 184 -2.07 22.96 5.86
N ASP A 185 -1.35 23.84 5.18
CA ASP A 185 0.09 23.75 4.99
C ASP A 185 0.85 23.82 6.32
N SER A 186 0.43 24.70 7.24
CA SER A 186 1.01 24.78 8.59
C SER A 186 0.80 23.47 9.36
N MET A 187 -0.40 22.90 9.31
CA MET A 187 -0.71 21.61 9.93
C MET A 187 0.10 20.47 9.30
N LEU A 188 0.27 20.47 7.98
CA LEU A 188 1.03 19.45 7.26
C LEU A 188 2.52 19.52 7.64
N ASN A 189 3.10 20.72 7.71
CA ASN A 189 4.47 20.93 8.15
C ASN A 189 4.67 20.48 9.61
N PHE A 190 3.72 20.79 10.49
CA PHE A 190 3.77 20.35 11.88
C PHE A 190 3.67 18.82 12.00
N ALA A 191 2.77 18.18 11.24
CA ALA A 191 2.65 16.73 11.21
C ALA A 191 3.93 16.06 10.68
N GLN A 192 4.54 16.59 9.63
CA GLN A 192 5.82 16.11 9.11
C GLN A 192 6.94 16.23 10.15
N PHE A 193 7.02 17.36 10.85
CA PHE A 193 7.98 17.56 11.94
C PHE A 193 7.80 16.51 13.04
N LEU A 194 6.56 16.26 13.48
CA LEU A 194 6.27 15.24 14.50
C LEU A 194 6.66 13.83 14.01
N LEU A 195 6.42 13.51 12.75
CA LEU A 195 6.75 12.22 12.17
C LEU A 195 8.28 12.02 12.07
N ILE A 196 9.03 13.05 11.68
CA ILE A 196 10.50 13.02 11.69
C ILE A 196 11.02 12.83 13.11
N ALA A 197 10.51 13.62 14.06
CA ALA A 197 10.90 13.51 15.47
C ALA A 197 10.59 12.12 16.05
N GLN A 198 9.47 11.51 15.66
CA GLN A 198 9.14 10.14 16.06
C GLN A 198 10.12 9.12 15.46
N LYS A 199 10.41 9.21 14.15
CA LYS A 199 11.39 8.33 13.49
C LYS A 199 12.78 8.45 14.10
N GLU A 200 13.20 9.66 14.49
CA GLU A 200 14.47 9.86 15.19
C GLU A 200 14.48 9.19 16.56
N ARG A 201 13.41 9.31 17.35
CA ARG A 201 13.27 8.61 18.63
C ARG A 201 13.28 7.09 18.46
N GLU A 202 12.65 6.57 17.41
CA GLU A 202 12.67 5.12 17.10
C GLU A 202 14.08 4.67 16.74
N ARG A 203 14.80 5.40 15.87
CA ARG A 203 16.20 5.12 15.54
C ARG A 203 17.13 5.21 16.75
N GLU A 204 16.87 6.12 17.69
CA GLU A 204 17.63 6.18 18.94
C GLU A 204 17.32 4.98 19.85
N ARG A 205 16.06 4.53 19.89
CA ARG A 205 15.66 3.33 20.64
C ARG A 205 16.28 2.06 20.08
N GLU A 206 16.35 1.92 18.75
CA GLU A 206 17.00 0.77 18.09
C GLU A 206 18.48 0.65 18.44
N LYS A 207 19.15 1.76 18.74
CA LYS A 207 20.56 1.76 19.17
C LYS A 207 20.75 1.38 20.63
N ILE A 208 19.70 1.36 21.44
CA ILE A 208 19.81 1.02 22.86
C ILE A 208 20.27 -0.43 22.99
N GLY A 209 21.29 -0.65 23.82
CA GLY A 209 21.92 -1.97 23.96
C GLY A 209 23.06 -2.22 22.97
N GLU A 210 23.32 -1.32 22.03
CA GLU A 210 24.40 -1.47 21.07
C GLU A 210 25.78 -1.39 21.76
N TYR A 211 26.54 -2.47 21.65
CA TYR A 211 27.91 -2.57 22.12
C TYR A 211 28.89 -1.98 21.09
N ARG A 212 29.76 -1.06 21.53
CA ARG A 212 30.80 -0.49 20.67
C ARG A 212 32.14 -0.36 21.38
N LEU A 213 33.19 -0.48 20.57
CA LEU A 213 34.58 -0.25 20.94
C LEU A 213 35.01 1.14 20.44
N PHE A 214 35.77 1.85 21.27
CA PHE A 214 36.18 3.22 21.00
C PHE A 214 37.70 3.40 21.18
N PHE A 215 38.38 3.83 20.11
CA PHE A 215 39.80 4.21 20.15
C PHE A 215 39.96 5.69 20.52
N ARG A 216 39.62 6.04 21.77
CA ARG A 216 39.67 7.41 22.32
C ARG A 216 39.56 7.38 23.85
N ASN A 217 39.80 8.52 24.51
CA ASN A 217 39.91 8.59 25.98
C ASN A 217 38.59 8.84 26.73
N ALA A 218 37.46 9.03 26.03
CA ALA A 218 36.16 9.28 26.65
C ALA A 218 35.01 8.70 25.82
N LEU A 219 33.97 8.18 26.48
CA LEU A 219 32.80 7.62 25.80
C LEU A 219 31.93 8.72 25.18
N PRO A 220 31.28 8.46 24.02
CA PRO A 220 30.42 9.46 23.39
C PRO A 220 29.16 9.69 24.20
N LYS A 221 28.50 10.82 23.97
CA LYS A 221 27.22 11.11 24.61
C LYS A 221 26.23 9.97 24.33
N GLY A 222 25.55 9.51 25.38
CA GLY A 222 24.61 8.38 25.33
C GLY A 222 25.25 7.00 25.54
N PHE A 223 26.58 6.87 25.45
CA PHE A 223 27.29 5.64 25.83
C PHE A 223 27.66 5.67 27.31
N LYS A 224 27.54 4.53 27.97
CA LYS A 224 27.97 4.33 29.36
C LYS A 224 29.00 3.20 29.41
N PRO A 225 29.95 3.27 30.36
CA PRO A 225 30.97 2.25 30.49
C PRO A 225 30.33 0.93 30.91
N LEU A 226 30.94 -0.17 30.49
CA LEU A 226 30.54 -1.50 30.93
C LEU A 226 30.59 -1.64 32.46
N GLY A 227 29.70 -2.45 33.02
CA GLY A 227 29.54 -2.66 34.46
C GLY A 227 28.89 -1.50 35.22
N ALA A 228 28.57 -0.38 34.54
CA ALA A 228 27.90 0.75 35.18
C ALA A 228 26.52 0.34 35.72
N MET A 229 26.19 0.86 36.91
CA MET A 229 24.85 0.78 37.47
C MET A 229 24.06 2.04 37.09
N LEU A 230 22.90 1.84 36.50
CA LEU A 230 22.05 2.89 35.97
C LEU A 230 20.70 2.88 36.67
N SER A 231 20.14 4.06 36.91
CA SER A 231 18.80 4.20 37.49
C SER A 231 17.74 3.87 36.44
N ILE A 232 16.75 3.07 36.82
CA ILE A 232 15.61 2.72 35.97
C ILE A 232 14.80 3.97 35.61
N GLU A 233 14.67 4.92 36.55
CA GLU A 233 13.94 6.18 36.33
C GLU A 233 14.57 7.03 35.22
N LYS A 234 15.91 7.10 35.20
CA LYS A 234 16.65 7.87 34.19
C LYS A 234 16.79 7.15 32.85
N TYR A 235 16.83 5.81 32.86
CA TYR A 235 17.06 5.00 31.68
C TYR A 235 16.04 3.85 31.54
N PRO A 236 14.73 4.15 31.48
CA PRO A 236 13.69 3.11 31.49
C PRO A 236 13.71 2.27 30.22
N ALA A 237 14.03 2.89 29.07
CA ALA A 237 14.15 2.17 27.80
C ALA A 237 15.30 1.16 27.85
N ALA A 238 16.48 1.55 28.32
CA ALA A 238 17.60 0.63 28.48
C ALA A 238 17.28 -0.50 29.47
N TYR A 239 16.61 -0.20 30.59
CA TYR A 239 16.17 -1.23 31.53
C TYR A 239 15.35 -2.33 30.86
N MET A 240 14.43 -2.01 29.95
CA MET A 240 13.63 -3.02 29.24
C MET A 240 14.47 -4.00 28.43
N TYR A 241 15.61 -3.58 27.87
CA TYR A 241 16.51 -4.46 27.12
C TYR A 241 17.40 -5.32 28.03
N PHE A 242 17.82 -4.79 29.18
CA PHE A 242 18.69 -5.50 30.13
C PHE A 242 17.94 -6.29 31.21
N ALA A 243 16.63 -6.09 31.35
CA ALA A 243 15.81 -6.88 32.26
C ALA A 243 15.62 -8.33 31.77
N SER A 244 15.70 -8.55 30.46
CA SER A 244 15.55 -9.87 29.83
C SER A 244 16.86 -10.64 29.62
N THR A 245 18.00 -10.09 30.03
CA THR A 245 19.29 -10.78 29.97
C THR A 245 19.49 -11.72 31.15
N ASP A 246 20.55 -12.53 31.12
CA ASP A 246 20.88 -13.48 32.18
C ASP A 246 20.81 -12.85 33.60
N SER A 247 20.18 -13.57 34.53
CA SER A 247 19.92 -13.09 35.89
C SER A 247 21.20 -12.78 36.69
N GLN A 248 22.31 -13.49 36.42
CA GLN A 248 23.59 -13.27 37.11
C GLN A 248 24.16 -11.88 36.82
N LEU A 249 23.76 -11.26 35.71
CA LEU A 249 24.17 -9.89 35.39
C LEU A 249 23.68 -8.89 36.45
N GLN A 250 22.47 -9.12 36.95
CA GLN A 250 21.78 -8.24 37.91
C GLN A 250 22.06 -8.60 39.37
N ASP A 251 22.95 -9.56 39.64
CA ASP A 251 23.32 -9.95 40.99
C ASP A 251 23.84 -8.76 41.82
N ASN A 252 23.28 -8.61 43.02
CA ASN A 252 23.58 -7.53 43.95
C ASN A 252 23.32 -6.12 43.39
N CYS A 253 22.35 -5.96 42.46
CA CYS A 253 21.90 -4.64 42.04
C CYS A 253 20.84 -4.09 43.03
N PRO A 254 20.98 -2.85 43.54
CA PRO A 254 19.98 -2.26 44.41
C PRO A 254 18.65 -2.02 43.69
N SER A 255 17.54 -2.06 44.43
CA SER A 255 16.21 -1.79 43.87
C SER A 255 16.16 -0.40 43.22
N GLY A 256 15.52 -0.30 42.06
CA GLY A 256 15.47 0.94 41.26
C GLY A 256 16.67 1.14 40.32
N TYR A 257 17.63 0.23 40.31
CA TYR A 257 18.79 0.25 39.41
C TYR A 257 18.91 -1.05 38.62
N PHE A 258 19.66 -0.99 37.53
CA PHE A 258 20.10 -2.15 36.76
C PHE A 258 21.57 -1.99 36.37
N ARG A 259 22.26 -3.10 36.11
CA ARG A 259 23.67 -3.12 35.76
C ARG A 259 23.86 -3.49 34.28
N LEU A 260 24.79 -2.80 33.63
CA LEU A 260 25.27 -3.16 32.28
C LEU A 260 26.25 -4.36 32.35
N PRO A 261 26.38 -5.14 31.25
CA PRO A 261 27.44 -6.16 31.09
C PRO A 261 28.80 -5.66 31.56
N ARG A 262 29.53 -6.48 32.32
CA ARG A 262 30.89 -6.17 32.79
C ARG A 262 31.87 -6.20 31.61
N GLY A 263 32.85 -5.30 31.63
CA GLY A 263 33.88 -5.22 30.60
C GLY A 263 35.13 -6.03 30.92
N GLY A 264 36.06 -6.05 29.97
CA GLY A 264 37.31 -6.81 30.09
C GLY A 264 37.16 -8.30 29.83
N PHE A 265 36.11 -8.71 29.10
CA PHE A 265 35.87 -10.09 28.68
C PHE A 265 35.77 -10.17 27.16
N TYR A 266 36.13 -11.32 26.58
CA TYR A 266 35.87 -11.59 25.18
C TYR A 266 34.37 -11.78 24.94
N THR A 267 33.86 -11.20 23.86
CA THR A 267 32.47 -11.38 23.44
C THR A 267 32.36 -12.58 22.50
N LYS A 268 31.32 -13.40 22.71
CA LYS A 268 30.97 -14.53 21.85
C LYS A 268 29.50 -14.40 21.44
N GLY A 269 29.23 -14.54 20.15
CA GLY A 269 27.85 -14.62 19.65
C GLY A 269 27.16 -15.90 20.13
N THR A 270 25.87 -15.81 20.41
CA THR A 270 25.03 -16.94 20.78
C THR A 270 23.69 -16.86 20.06
N ASP A 271 23.18 -18.01 19.63
CA ASP A 271 21.83 -18.15 19.09
C ASP A 271 20.81 -18.46 20.20
N ASP A 272 21.28 -18.81 21.40
CA ASP A 272 20.45 -19.04 22.58
C ASP A 272 20.21 -17.72 23.33
N ILE A 273 18.98 -17.21 23.23
CA ILE A 273 18.55 -15.94 23.83
C ILE A 273 18.77 -15.94 25.35
N SER A 274 18.66 -17.09 26.02
CA SER A 274 18.81 -17.18 27.47
C SER A 274 20.25 -16.96 27.95
N GLN A 275 21.24 -17.15 27.06
CA GLN A 275 22.66 -16.97 27.37
C GLN A 275 23.14 -15.53 27.10
N VAL A 276 22.28 -14.66 26.59
CA VAL A 276 22.64 -13.27 26.32
C VAL A 276 22.92 -12.55 27.66
N GLY A 277 24.17 -12.12 27.83
CA GLY A 277 24.66 -11.48 29.06
C GLY A 277 25.27 -12.43 30.09
N ALA A 278 25.28 -13.74 29.83
CA ALA A 278 25.92 -14.73 30.70
C ALA A 278 27.45 -14.66 30.61
N PHE A 279 28.14 -14.94 31.72
CA PHE A 279 29.59 -15.04 31.77
C PHE A 279 30.00 -16.52 31.78
N MET A 280 30.93 -16.87 30.90
CA MET A 280 31.51 -18.21 30.84
C MET A 280 32.99 -18.15 31.16
N GLN A 281 33.50 -19.19 31.81
CA GLN A 281 34.94 -19.34 32.03
C GLN A 281 35.63 -19.80 30.74
N GLU A 282 36.84 -19.33 30.50
CA GLU A 282 37.67 -19.94 29.46
C GLU A 282 37.96 -21.41 29.78
N GLY A 283 38.02 -22.25 28.73
CA GLY A 283 38.32 -23.66 28.87
C GLY A 283 38.79 -24.25 27.56
N LEU A 284 39.78 -25.13 27.61
CA LEU A 284 40.16 -25.93 26.45
C LEU A 284 39.12 -27.05 26.26
N PRO A 285 38.80 -27.41 25.00
CA PRO A 285 38.02 -28.60 24.76
C PRO A 285 38.76 -29.82 25.31
N ASP A 286 38.01 -30.80 25.81
CA ASP A 286 38.58 -32.09 26.18
C ASP A 286 39.18 -32.73 24.92
N VAL A 287 40.42 -33.23 25.04
CA VAL A 287 41.12 -33.89 23.93
C VAL A 287 41.31 -35.34 24.30
N ASN A 288 40.81 -36.23 23.46
CA ASN A 288 41.08 -37.65 23.58
C ASN A 288 42.41 -37.94 22.90
N ALA A 289 43.44 -38.31 23.67
CA ALA A 289 44.68 -38.80 23.08
C ALA A 289 44.67 -40.33 23.10
N GLY A 290 44.80 -40.94 21.92
CA GLY A 290 45.04 -42.37 21.80
C GLY A 290 46.52 -42.65 22.12
N SER A 291 46.78 -43.44 23.16
CA SER A 291 48.13 -43.96 23.41
C SER A 291 48.31 -45.27 22.65
N TRP A 292 49.21 -45.27 21.67
CA TRP A 292 49.63 -46.49 20.99
C TRP A 292 50.86 -47.08 21.70
N THR A 293 50.63 -47.85 22.75
CA THR A 293 51.71 -48.68 23.31
C THR A 293 51.97 -49.86 22.38
N ARG A 294 53.11 -49.84 21.68
CA ARG A 294 53.62 -51.03 20.99
C ARG A 294 53.99 -52.04 22.08
N VAL A 295 53.16 -53.06 22.27
CA VAL A 295 53.51 -54.19 23.13
C VAL A 295 54.60 -54.97 22.40
N VAL A 296 55.86 -54.61 22.62
CA VAL A 296 56.96 -55.47 22.23
C VAL A 296 57.03 -56.54 23.32
N SER A 297 56.31 -57.64 23.11
CA SER A 297 56.49 -58.83 23.93
C SER A 297 57.96 -59.23 23.81
N ARG A 298 58.74 -58.99 24.87
CA ARG A 298 60.09 -59.54 24.96
C ARG A 298 59.92 -61.04 25.03
N TYR A 299 60.30 -61.72 23.95
CA TYR A 299 60.54 -63.15 23.93
C TYR A 299 61.26 -63.55 25.23
N SER A 300 60.57 -64.27 26.11
CA SER A 300 61.25 -65.01 27.17
C SER A 300 62.02 -66.14 26.49
N LEU A 301 63.35 -66.08 26.57
CA LEU A 301 64.18 -67.25 26.36
C LEU A 301 63.73 -68.34 27.33
N ASN A 302 63.04 -69.35 26.79
CA ASN A 302 62.91 -70.74 27.22
C ASN A 302 61.47 -71.25 27.06
N GLY A 303 61.18 -71.83 25.90
CA GLY A 303 59.90 -72.52 25.69
C GLY A 303 59.80 -73.12 24.30
N ARG A 304 60.02 -74.43 24.21
CA ARG A 304 59.81 -75.24 23.02
C ARG A 304 58.34 -75.23 22.60
N SER A 305 58.12 -75.22 21.28
CA SER A 305 56.98 -75.83 20.57
C SER A 305 55.59 -75.24 20.78
N GLY A 306 54.94 -74.94 19.66
CA GLY A 306 53.48 -74.79 19.56
C GLY A 306 53.09 -73.47 18.93
N GLY A 307 52.56 -73.53 17.71
CA GLY A 307 52.13 -72.37 16.95
C GLY A 307 51.21 -71.47 17.77
N SER A 308 51.56 -70.19 17.81
CA SER A 308 50.69 -69.14 18.32
C SER A 308 50.55 -68.14 17.18
N ASN A 309 49.31 -67.87 16.79
CA ASN A 309 48.98 -66.74 15.92
C ASN A 309 49.68 -65.50 16.48
N ASP A 310 50.53 -64.88 15.68
CA ASP A 310 51.02 -63.53 15.92
C ASP A 310 49.81 -62.59 15.78
N ASP A 311 49.00 -62.54 16.83
CA ASP A 311 47.89 -61.61 16.94
C ASP A 311 48.51 -60.26 17.30
N TRP A 312 48.77 -59.45 16.27
CA TRP A 312 49.16 -58.04 16.38
C TRP A 312 47.97 -57.20 16.87
N GLY A 313 47.35 -57.62 17.98
CA GLY A 313 46.28 -56.92 18.64
C GLY A 313 46.82 -55.71 19.37
N ALA A 314 46.94 -54.59 18.67
CA ALA A 314 47.13 -53.29 19.30
C ALA A 314 45.87 -52.97 20.13
N ARG A 315 45.93 -53.13 21.45
CA ARG A 315 44.93 -52.55 22.35
C ARG A 315 45.19 -51.05 22.42
N GLY A 316 44.41 -50.28 21.67
CA GLY A 316 44.33 -48.84 21.85
C GLY A 316 43.68 -48.55 23.21
N ASN A 317 44.47 -48.11 24.18
CA ASN A 317 43.92 -47.48 25.37
C ASN A 317 43.63 -46.02 24.99
N ASN A 318 42.35 -45.69 24.87
CA ASN A 318 41.93 -44.30 24.77
C ASN A 318 42.05 -43.69 26.16
N GLU A 319 43.05 -42.82 26.36
CA GLU A 319 43.14 -42.01 27.56
C GLU A 319 42.43 -40.68 27.28
N ASN A 320 41.29 -40.48 27.94
CA ASN A 320 40.60 -39.20 27.90
C ASN A 320 41.41 -38.21 28.75
N LEU A 321 42.21 -37.37 28.09
CA LEU A 321 42.84 -36.24 28.76
C LEU A 321 41.79 -35.15 28.92
N ASN A 322 41.25 -35.06 30.13
CA ASN A 322 40.43 -33.93 30.54
C ASN A 322 41.34 -32.69 30.68
N LEU A 323 41.74 -32.12 29.54
CA LEU A 323 42.65 -30.98 29.49
C LEU A 323 42.06 -29.75 30.19
N ASN A 324 40.73 -29.68 30.30
CA ASN A 324 40.03 -28.67 31.10
C ASN A 324 40.42 -28.75 32.60
N ARG A 325 40.78 -29.93 33.11
CA ARG A 325 41.25 -30.13 34.50
C ARG A 325 42.77 -30.13 34.66
N PHE A 326 43.54 -30.44 33.61
CA PHE A 326 44.95 -30.87 33.73
C PHE A 326 46.03 -29.82 33.45
N ASN A 327 45.70 -28.59 33.03
CA ASN A 327 46.75 -27.63 32.67
C ASN A 327 46.89 -26.43 33.65
N PRO A 328 47.86 -26.47 34.59
CA PRO A 328 48.23 -25.32 35.41
C PRO A 328 49.11 -24.28 34.68
N ILE A 329 49.56 -24.51 33.44
CA ILE A 329 50.26 -23.47 32.65
C ILE A 329 49.26 -22.40 32.17
N TYR A 330 47.97 -22.75 32.07
CA TYR A 330 46.86 -21.80 31.90
C TYR A 330 46.10 -21.56 33.22
N GLY A 331 46.49 -22.24 34.29
CA GLY A 331 45.88 -22.13 35.61
C GLY A 331 46.84 -21.47 36.60
N ARG A 332 46.65 -20.15 36.81
CA ARG A 332 47.31 -19.30 37.83
C ARG A 332 48.64 -18.63 37.43
N THR A 333 48.63 -17.93 36.31
CA THR A 333 49.13 -16.55 36.29
C THR A 333 48.12 -15.74 35.50
N GLN A 334 47.92 -14.48 35.86
CA GLN A 334 47.11 -13.52 35.11
C GLN A 334 47.23 -13.81 33.60
N SER A 335 46.12 -14.24 33.01
CA SER A 335 45.87 -14.56 31.60
C SER A 335 47.04 -14.30 30.66
N VAL A 336 47.44 -15.30 29.85
CA VAL A 336 48.39 -15.10 28.74
C VAL A 336 47.97 -13.87 27.93
N GLU A 337 48.57 -12.72 28.22
CA GLU A 337 48.25 -11.46 27.56
C GLU A 337 48.82 -11.58 26.15
N VAL A 338 47.93 -11.90 25.21
CA VAL A 338 48.22 -11.71 23.80
C VAL A 338 48.33 -10.20 23.61
N ASN A 339 49.37 -9.73 22.90
CA ASN A 339 49.54 -8.31 22.57
C ASN A 339 48.21 -7.73 22.07
N HIS A 340 47.61 -6.82 22.83
CA HIS A 340 46.30 -6.27 22.54
C HIS A 340 46.31 -4.75 22.59
N ILE A 341 45.41 -4.15 21.81
CA ILE A 341 45.18 -2.71 21.82
C ILE A 341 44.08 -2.46 22.85
N LEU A 342 44.35 -1.61 23.83
CA LEU A 342 43.36 -1.19 24.82
C LEU A 342 42.36 -0.22 24.17
N LEU A 343 41.08 -0.59 24.21
CA LEU A 343 39.96 0.19 23.69
C LEU A 343 39.00 0.51 24.83
N LEU A 344 38.32 1.65 24.74
CA LEU A 344 37.18 1.90 25.63
C LEU A 344 35.97 1.10 25.15
N GLU A 345 35.32 0.43 26.09
CA GLU A 345 34.12 -0.35 25.86
C GLU A 345 32.91 0.42 26.40
N GLY A 346 31.84 0.50 25.61
CA GLY A 346 30.63 1.16 26.05
C GLY A 346 29.38 0.61 25.39
N ILE A 347 28.27 0.70 26.11
CA ILE A 347 26.94 0.39 25.57
C ILE A 347 26.12 1.67 25.49
N TYR A 348 25.43 1.84 24.37
CA TYR A 348 24.50 2.94 24.20
C TYR A 348 23.23 2.70 25.02
N VAL A 349 22.88 3.67 25.85
CA VAL A 349 21.69 3.62 26.73
C VAL A 349 20.72 4.78 26.49
N GLY A 350 21.01 5.63 25.51
CA GLY A 350 20.25 6.84 25.21
C GLY A 350 20.60 8.02 26.13
N GLY A 351 20.16 9.22 25.72
CA GLY A 351 20.42 10.47 26.43
C GLY A 351 19.63 10.59 27.74
N GLY A 352 20.22 10.16 28.85
CA GLY A 352 19.68 10.33 30.21
C GLY A 352 20.09 11.63 30.92
N ASP A 353 20.46 12.65 30.15
CA ASP A 353 20.66 14.01 30.66
C ASP A 353 19.38 14.81 30.36
N ARG A 354 18.34 14.58 31.17
CA ARG A 354 17.27 15.57 31.38
C ARG A 354 17.44 16.16 32.76
#